data_AF-A0A7W1K8B0-F1
#
_entry.id   AF-A0A7W1K8B0-F1
#
_cell.length_a   1.000
_cell.length_b   1.000
_cell.length_c   1.000
_cell.angle_alpha   90.00
_cell.angle_beta   90.00
_cell.angle_gamma   90.00
#
_symmetry.space_group_name_H-M   'P 1'
#
loop_
_entity.id
_entity.type
_entity.pdbx_description
1 polymer ?
#
loop_
_entity_poly.entity_id
_entity_poly.type
_entity_poly.pdbx_seq_one_letter_code
_entity_poly.pdbx_strand_id
1 'polypeptide(L)'
;MSNLLKLDVIDADGAVREAAEAAGIDRSDFLKKSVLAGGGLLAGSAIFTQYLSSAEAAISTTRLSKGNDVKILNFALTLEFLEAAFYRQAVANAVFGTDTVLEKFTVTVLQHETTHVKFLKKALGSKAIKSPKFDFGDTVTDKAKFAATAQLLEDTGVTAYLGQVANISQAGVLASAGTIATVEARHAAWIRFINGAVPAPAAFDKRKTEKSILSAVTATGFIQ
;
A
#
# COMPACT_ATOMS: atom_id res chain seq x y z
N MET A 1 13.84 26.81 -11.44
CA MET A 1 13.95 25.85 -12.57
C MET A 1 13.32 24.54 -12.14
N SER A 2 12.41 24.04 -12.97
CA SER A 2 11.40 23.02 -12.66
C SER A 2 12.03 21.64 -12.64
N ASN A 3 12.18 21.02 -11.46
CA ASN A 3 12.44 19.58 -11.36
C ASN A 3 11.13 18.81 -11.63
N LEU A 4 10.78 18.76 -12.91
CA LEU A 4 9.75 17.87 -13.45
C LEU A 4 10.21 16.43 -13.21
N LEU A 5 9.36 15.64 -12.55
CA LEU A 5 9.48 14.20 -12.43
C LEU A 5 9.56 13.60 -13.85
N LYS A 6 10.78 13.26 -14.25
CA LYS A 6 11.13 12.69 -15.55
C LYS A 6 10.70 11.23 -15.58
N LEU A 7 9.87 10.85 -16.55
CA LEU A 7 9.30 9.50 -16.72
C LEU A 7 10.40 8.43 -16.83
N ASP A 8 11.52 8.77 -17.46
CA ASP A 8 12.76 8.01 -17.57
C ASP A 8 13.42 7.68 -16.22
N VAL A 9 13.11 8.44 -15.17
CA VAL A 9 13.60 8.19 -13.80
C VAL A 9 12.62 7.30 -13.02
N ILE A 10 11.35 7.27 -13.40
CA ILE A 10 10.27 6.49 -12.76
C ILE A 10 10.17 5.08 -13.37
N ASP A 11 10.50 4.94 -14.64
CA ASP A 11 10.37 3.73 -15.45
C ASP A 11 11.75 3.16 -15.83
N ALA A 12 12.58 2.87 -14.82
CA ALA A 12 13.97 2.48 -15.03
C ALA A 12 14.13 1.12 -15.73
N ASP A 13 13.13 0.25 -15.65
CA ASP A 13 13.07 -1.07 -16.28
C ASP A 13 12.10 -1.14 -17.48
N GLY A 14 11.36 -0.07 -17.77
CA GLY A 14 10.42 0.01 -18.90
C GLY A 14 9.04 -0.59 -18.63
N ALA A 15 8.81 -1.15 -17.44
CA ALA A 15 7.56 -1.83 -17.09
C ALA A 15 6.34 -0.89 -17.09
N VAL A 16 6.54 0.40 -16.78
CA VAL A 16 5.48 1.41 -16.76
C VAL A 16 5.10 1.80 -18.18
N ARG A 17 6.06 1.95 -19.11
CA ARG A 17 5.78 2.20 -20.53
C ARG A 17 5.14 0.99 -21.19
N GLU A 18 5.59 -0.22 -20.89
CA GLU A 18 5.01 -1.47 -21.39
C GLU A 18 3.56 -1.66 -20.92
N ALA A 19 3.28 -1.39 -19.64
CA ALA A 19 1.92 -1.40 -19.10
C ALA A 19 1.04 -0.27 -19.66
N ALA A 20 1.60 0.91 -19.96
CA ALA A 20 0.89 2.03 -20.56
C ALA A 20 0.56 1.80 -22.05
N GLU A 21 1.46 1.16 -22.80
CA GLU A 21 1.24 0.75 -24.20
C GLU A 21 0.24 -0.42 -24.30
N ALA A 22 0.29 -1.38 -23.37
CA ALA A 22 -0.66 -2.49 -23.30
C ALA A 22 -2.09 -2.05 -22.92
N ALA A 23 -2.23 -0.93 -22.22
CA ALA A 23 -3.50 -0.41 -21.71
C ALA A 23 -4.25 0.50 -22.69
N GLY A 24 -4.16 0.26 -24.01
CA GLY A 24 -4.81 1.03 -25.10
C GLY A 24 -6.36 1.07 -25.09
N ILE A 25 -6.99 1.17 -23.92
CA ILE A 25 -8.43 1.28 -23.68
C ILE A 25 -8.68 2.55 -22.87
N ASP A 26 -9.55 3.42 -23.38
CA ASP A 26 -9.85 4.72 -22.79
C ASP A 26 -10.46 4.56 -21.38
N ARG A 27 -9.67 4.91 -20.37
CA ARG A 27 -9.99 4.82 -18.94
C ARG A 27 -11.26 5.58 -18.56
N SER A 28 -11.67 6.55 -19.38
CA SER A 28 -12.86 7.35 -19.16
C SER A 28 -14.17 6.55 -19.34
N ASP A 29 -14.18 5.52 -20.18
CA ASP A 29 -15.36 4.70 -20.42
C ASP A 29 -15.56 3.60 -19.35
N PHE A 30 -14.48 3.18 -18.70
CA PHE A 30 -14.53 2.25 -17.57
C PHE A 30 -15.02 2.92 -16.28
N LEU A 31 -14.59 4.16 -16.03
CA LEU A 31 -14.96 4.92 -14.83
C LEU A 31 -16.39 5.49 -14.88
N LYS A 32 -16.90 5.84 -16.08
CA LYS A 32 -18.28 6.32 -16.24
C LYS A 32 -19.34 5.29 -15.81
N LYS A 33 -19.02 3.99 -15.81
CA LYS A 33 -19.97 2.92 -15.42
C LYS A 33 -19.97 2.57 -13.92
N SER A 34 -19.04 3.11 -13.11
CA SER A 34 -18.86 2.73 -11.71
C SER A 34 -19.19 3.82 -10.68
N VAL A 35 -19.55 5.04 -11.12
CA VAL A 35 -19.81 6.21 -10.26
C VAL A 35 -21.24 6.25 -9.65
N LEU A 36 -22.16 5.37 -10.05
CA LEU A 36 -23.56 5.40 -9.56
C LEU A 36 -23.82 4.76 -8.18
N ALA A 37 -22.80 4.29 -7.44
CA ALA A 37 -23.01 3.61 -6.16
C ALA A 37 -22.09 4.09 -5.03
N GLY A 38 -22.62 4.95 -4.15
CA GLY A 38 -22.18 5.03 -2.74
C GLY A 38 -21.56 6.36 -2.30
N GLY A 39 -22.36 7.22 -1.64
CA GLY A 39 -21.90 8.42 -0.94
C GLY A 39 -21.82 8.26 0.59
N GLY A 40 -21.13 9.20 1.27
CA GLY A 40 -21.43 9.62 2.66
C GLY A 40 -20.39 9.43 3.81
N LEU A 41 -19.70 10.52 4.15
CA LEU A 41 -19.40 11.16 5.48
C LEU A 41 -18.54 10.53 6.65
N LEU A 42 -17.47 11.30 6.99
CA LEU A 42 -17.01 11.96 8.26
C LEU A 42 -16.53 11.24 9.57
N ALA A 43 -15.53 11.91 10.20
CA ALA A 43 -15.07 11.97 11.61
C ALA A 43 -14.25 10.82 12.25
N GLY A 44 -13.02 11.11 12.70
CA GLY A 44 -12.35 10.35 13.76
C GLY A 44 -10.82 10.16 13.64
N SER A 45 -10.06 10.89 14.47
CA SER A 45 -8.89 10.43 15.25
C SER A 45 -7.77 11.49 15.30
N ALA A 46 -7.63 12.13 16.46
CA ALA A 46 -6.71 13.24 16.73
C ALA A 46 -5.25 12.81 16.99
N ILE A 47 -4.95 11.52 16.93
CA ILE A 47 -3.59 11.00 17.22
C ILE A 47 -2.72 11.01 15.95
N PHE A 48 -3.35 10.95 14.76
CA PHE A 48 -2.64 11.05 13.47
C PHE A 48 -2.39 12.50 13.03
N THR A 49 -3.11 13.47 13.61
CA THR A 49 -2.94 14.91 13.33
C THR A 49 -1.62 15.48 13.81
N GLN A 50 -0.89 14.80 14.71
CA GLN A 50 0.35 15.31 15.27
C GLN A 50 1.59 14.97 14.41
N TYR A 51 1.48 13.96 13.53
CA TYR A 51 2.49 13.63 12.52
C TYR A 51 2.24 14.29 11.15
N LEU A 52 1.06 14.89 10.96
CA LEU A 52 0.73 15.73 9.82
C LEU A 52 1.02 17.20 10.17
N SER A 53 2.28 17.62 10.04
CA SER A 53 2.62 19.04 10.11
C SER A 53 1.84 19.82 9.04
N SER A 54 0.87 20.63 9.49
CA SER A 54 0.22 21.73 8.77
C SER A 54 -0.27 21.44 7.32
N ALA A 55 -1.59 21.26 7.20
CA ALA A 55 -2.40 21.59 6.02
C ALA A 55 -2.51 20.58 4.85
N GLU A 56 -2.70 19.29 5.10
CA GLU A 56 -3.20 18.38 4.05
C GLU A 56 -4.52 17.71 4.46
N ALA A 57 -5.62 18.27 3.96
CA ALA A 57 -6.95 17.65 4.02
C ALA A 57 -6.92 16.20 3.50
N ALA A 58 -7.84 15.35 3.99
CA ALA A 58 -8.01 13.96 3.54
C ALA A 58 -7.99 13.80 2.00
N ILE A 59 -7.66 12.60 1.50
CA ILE A 59 -7.65 12.31 0.07
C ILE A 59 -9.05 12.57 -0.51
N SER A 60 -9.11 13.39 -1.57
CA SER A 60 -10.35 13.69 -2.25
C SER A 60 -10.72 12.53 -3.17
N THR A 61 -11.94 12.03 -3.04
CA THR A 61 -12.54 11.02 -3.94
C THR A 61 -13.44 11.64 -5.01
N THR A 62 -13.62 12.96 -4.98
CA THR A 62 -14.50 13.71 -5.90
C THR A 62 -13.72 14.56 -6.90
N ARG A 63 -12.42 14.78 -6.67
CA ARG A 63 -11.57 15.59 -7.54
C ARG A 63 -10.16 14.99 -7.67
N LEU A 64 -9.85 14.56 -8.89
CA LEU A 64 -8.49 14.15 -9.28
C LEU A 64 -7.58 15.37 -9.37
N SER A 65 -6.38 15.30 -8.79
CA SER A 65 -5.35 16.33 -8.96
C SER A 65 -3.97 15.81 -8.59
N LYS A 66 -2.90 16.46 -9.08
CA LYS A 66 -1.52 16.14 -8.69
C LYS A 66 -1.27 16.27 -7.18
N GLY A 67 -1.96 17.20 -6.52
CA GLY A 67 -1.91 17.32 -5.06
C GLY A 67 -2.57 16.13 -4.36
N ASN A 68 -3.64 15.58 -4.93
CA ASN A 68 -4.28 14.35 -4.46
C ASN A 68 -3.35 13.15 -4.62
N ASP A 69 -2.64 13.06 -5.75
CA ASP A 69 -1.68 11.97 -5.99
C ASP A 69 -0.55 11.96 -4.96
N VAL A 70 -0.03 13.13 -4.56
CA VAL A 70 0.98 13.22 -3.48
C VAL A 70 0.44 12.65 -2.17
N LYS A 71 -0.81 12.96 -1.81
CA LYS A 71 -1.44 12.42 -0.60
C LYS A 71 -1.64 10.91 -0.70
N ILE A 72 -2.11 10.41 -1.84
CA ILE A 72 -2.25 8.96 -2.09
C ILE A 72 -0.91 8.25 -1.97
N LEU A 73 0.15 8.82 -2.55
CA LEU A 73 1.49 8.22 -2.49
C LEU A 73 2.09 8.25 -1.08
N ASN A 74 1.87 9.32 -0.30
CA ASN A 74 2.29 9.36 1.10
C ASN A 74 1.46 8.42 2.00
N PHE A 75 0.18 8.25 1.69
CA PHE A 75 -0.67 7.24 2.32
C PHE A 75 -0.14 5.83 2.06
N ALA A 76 0.12 5.47 0.79
CA ALA A 76 0.75 4.20 0.44
C ALA A 76 2.10 4.04 1.14
N LEU A 77 2.97 5.05 1.08
CA LEU A 77 4.30 5.03 1.72
C LEU A 77 4.22 4.77 3.24
N THR A 78 3.15 5.19 3.91
CA THR A 78 2.94 4.90 5.34
C THR A 78 2.75 3.40 5.58
N LEU A 79 1.93 2.74 4.76
CA LEU A 79 1.67 1.29 4.86
C LEU A 79 2.92 0.49 4.50
N GLU A 80 3.62 0.92 3.46
CA GLU A 80 4.84 0.30 2.97
C GLU A 80 5.98 0.40 3.98
N PHE A 81 6.07 1.51 4.73
CA PHE A 81 6.97 1.59 5.87
C PHE A 81 6.59 0.62 7.00
N LEU A 82 5.30 0.48 7.29
CA LEU A 82 4.80 -0.44 8.31
C LEU A 82 5.17 -1.88 7.96
N GLU A 83 4.89 -2.33 6.73
CA GLU A 83 5.14 -3.69 6.28
C GLU A 83 6.65 -3.96 6.14
N ALA A 84 7.41 -3.04 5.53
CA ALA A 84 8.87 -3.17 5.44
C ALA A 84 9.55 -3.19 6.81
N ALA A 85 8.99 -2.54 7.83
CA ALA A 85 9.50 -2.62 9.21
C ALA A 85 9.10 -3.93 9.89
N PHE A 86 7.85 -4.36 9.73
CA PHE A 86 7.31 -5.61 10.28
C PHE A 86 8.12 -6.82 9.80
N TYR A 87 8.26 -6.99 8.48
CA TYR A 87 9.01 -8.11 7.92
C TYR A 87 10.50 -8.05 8.24
N ARG A 88 11.09 -6.86 8.38
CA ARG A 88 12.50 -6.71 8.78
C ARG A 88 12.73 -7.23 10.19
N GLN A 89 11.83 -6.90 11.11
CA GLN A 89 11.90 -7.41 12.48
C GLN A 89 11.63 -8.93 12.53
N ALA A 90 10.66 -9.42 11.77
CA ALA A 90 10.37 -10.85 11.65
C ALA A 90 11.58 -11.66 11.15
N VAL A 91 12.29 -11.17 10.13
CA VAL A 91 13.55 -11.78 9.66
C VAL A 91 14.63 -11.71 10.71
N ALA A 92 14.84 -10.54 11.35
CA ALA A 92 15.85 -10.37 12.38
C ALA A 92 15.64 -11.30 13.58
N ASN A 93 14.39 -11.58 13.93
CA ASN A 93 14.01 -12.46 15.03
C ASN A 93 13.91 -13.95 14.63
N ALA A 94 14.09 -14.27 13.34
CA ALA A 94 13.88 -15.62 12.79
C ALA A 94 12.53 -16.24 13.21
N VAL A 95 11.46 -15.44 13.18
CA VAL A 95 10.13 -15.82 13.72
C VAL A 95 9.53 -17.07 13.08
N PHE A 96 9.96 -17.40 11.86
CA PHE A 96 9.55 -18.58 11.11
C PHE A 96 10.15 -19.91 11.64
N GLY A 97 11.22 -19.87 12.44
CA GLY A 97 11.89 -21.06 12.97
C GLY A 97 12.44 -21.95 11.83
N THR A 98 11.99 -23.20 11.76
CA THR A 98 12.38 -24.15 10.69
C THR A 98 11.40 -24.20 9.51
N ASP A 99 10.38 -23.34 9.50
CA ASP A 99 9.38 -23.29 8.45
C ASP A 99 9.93 -22.59 7.19
N THR A 100 10.51 -23.38 6.29
CA THR A 100 11.15 -22.87 5.07
C THR A 100 10.20 -22.16 4.10
N VAL A 101 8.89 -22.47 4.13
CA VAL A 101 7.90 -21.81 3.26
C VAL A 101 7.59 -20.43 3.81
N LEU A 102 7.36 -20.33 5.13
CA LEU A 102 7.13 -19.05 5.80
C LEU A 102 8.38 -18.16 5.77
N GLU A 103 9.58 -18.74 5.92
CA GLU A 103 10.84 -18.03 5.73
C GLU A 103 10.93 -17.40 4.33
N LYS A 104 10.71 -18.22 3.28
CA LYS A 104 10.78 -17.74 1.89
C LYS A 104 9.77 -16.64 1.61
N PHE A 105 8.55 -16.78 2.11
CA PHE A 105 7.53 -15.71 2.04
C PHE A 105 8.05 -14.44 2.71
N THR A 106 8.46 -14.51 3.98
CA THR A 106 8.89 -13.37 4.79
C THR A 106 10.05 -12.60 4.14
N VAL A 107 11.07 -13.32 3.66
CA VAL A 107 12.25 -12.70 3.02
C VAL A 107 11.89 -12.07 1.68
N THR A 108 11.03 -12.73 0.88
CA THR A 108 10.58 -12.20 -0.42
C THR A 108 9.78 -10.92 -0.24
N VAL A 109 8.81 -10.94 0.69
CA VAL A 109 7.93 -9.78 0.95
C VAL A 109 8.75 -8.61 1.51
N LEU A 110 9.68 -8.85 2.46
CA LEU A 110 10.60 -7.81 2.92
C LEU A 110 11.35 -7.11 1.77
N GLN A 111 11.82 -7.88 0.79
CA GLN A 111 12.52 -7.33 -0.37
C GLN A 111 11.60 -6.49 -1.24
N HIS A 112 10.37 -6.92 -1.45
CA HIS A 112 9.35 -6.19 -2.21
C HIS A 112 8.96 -4.89 -1.50
N GLU A 113 8.62 -4.93 -0.22
CA GLU A 113 8.24 -3.71 0.54
C GLU A 113 9.39 -2.72 0.64
N THR A 114 10.61 -3.20 0.81
CA THR A 114 11.79 -2.31 0.76
C THR A 114 11.95 -1.65 -0.63
N THR A 115 11.54 -2.33 -1.70
CA THR A 115 11.58 -1.82 -3.08
C THR A 115 10.44 -0.83 -3.32
N HIS A 116 9.22 -1.13 -2.87
CA HIS A 116 8.07 -0.24 -2.92
C HIS A 116 8.35 1.06 -2.15
N VAL A 117 8.88 0.99 -0.92
CA VAL A 117 9.31 2.18 -0.15
C VAL A 117 10.30 3.03 -0.94
N LYS A 118 11.33 2.42 -1.56
CA LYS A 118 12.32 3.15 -2.37
C LYS A 118 11.65 3.82 -3.56
N PHE A 119 10.77 3.11 -4.26
CA PHE A 119 10.03 3.61 -5.40
C PHE A 119 9.16 4.82 -5.01
N LEU A 120 8.36 4.69 -3.96
CA LEU A 120 7.45 5.75 -3.49
C LEU A 120 8.23 6.97 -3.02
N LYS A 121 9.30 6.79 -2.23
CA LYS A 121 10.18 7.89 -1.82
C LYS A 121 10.79 8.62 -3.02
N LYS A 122 11.19 7.88 -4.06
CA LYS A 122 11.73 8.46 -5.30
C LYS A 122 10.67 9.25 -6.05
N ALA A 123 9.45 8.72 -6.19
CA ALA A 123 8.33 9.38 -6.84
C ALA A 123 7.87 10.66 -6.09
N LEU A 124 7.91 10.64 -4.76
CA LEU A 124 7.54 11.75 -3.89
C LEU A 124 8.64 12.82 -3.77
N GLY A 125 9.91 12.44 -3.91
CA GLY A 125 11.05 13.33 -3.76
C GLY A 125 11.06 14.03 -2.39
N SER A 126 11.16 15.35 -2.38
CA SER A 126 11.15 16.14 -1.14
C SER A 126 9.81 16.13 -0.39
N LYS A 127 8.73 15.62 -0.99
CA LYS A 127 7.40 15.50 -0.38
C LYS A 127 7.19 14.17 0.33
N ALA A 128 8.18 13.28 0.31
CA ALA A 128 8.09 12.00 0.98
C ALA A 128 8.08 12.22 2.49
N ILE A 129 7.08 11.64 3.16
CA ILE A 129 7.05 11.60 4.62
C ILE A 129 8.23 10.79 5.18
N LYS A 130 8.60 11.08 6.43
CA LYS A 130 9.57 10.26 7.17
C LYS A 130 8.89 8.98 7.65
N SER A 131 9.65 7.90 7.73
CA SER A 131 9.18 6.68 8.38
C SER A 131 8.84 6.97 9.84
N PRO A 132 7.68 6.54 10.34
CA PRO A 132 7.39 6.58 11.76
C PRO A 132 8.19 5.50 12.50
N LYS A 133 8.06 5.48 13.83
CA LYS A 133 8.56 4.39 14.66
C LYS A 133 7.49 3.31 14.76
N PHE A 134 7.94 2.07 14.91
CA PHE A 134 7.05 0.92 14.99
C PHE A 134 7.35 0.04 16.19
N ASP A 135 6.30 -0.45 16.83
CA ASP A 135 6.34 -1.48 17.87
C ASP A 135 5.36 -2.60 17.50
N PHE A 136 5.89 -3.78 17.22
CA PHE A 136 5.08 -4.94 16.81
C PHE A 136 4.83 -5.92 17.95
N GLY A 137 5.37 -5.65 19.16
CA GLY A 137 5.26 -6.54 20.30
C GLY A 137 5.64 -7.98 19.97
N ASP A 138 4.78 -8.92 20.37
CA ASP A 138 5.02 -10.35 20.15
C ASP A 138 4.62 -10.84 18.75
N THR A 139 4.06 -9.98 17.89
CA THR A 139 3.71 -10.37 16.51
C THR A 139 4.92 -10.59 15.61
N VAL A 140 6.12 -10.22 16.06
CA VAL A 140 7.40 -10.47 15.36
C VAL A 140 8.30 -11.46 16.11
N THR A 141 7.81 -12.09 17.18
CA THR A 141 8.55 -13.11 17.95
C THR A 141 7.77 -14.41 18.14
N ASP A 142 6.44 -14.38 18.03
CA ASP A 142 5.58 -15.56 17.99
C ASP A 142 5.16 -15.88 16.54
N LYS A 143 5.43 -17.12 16.10
CA LYS A 143 5.18 -17.56 14.73
C LYS A 143 3.71 -17.50 14.31
N ALA A 144 2.79 -17.87 15.20
CA ALA A 144 1.37 -17.89 14.87
C ALA A 144 0.80 -16.47 14.79
N LYS A 145 1.20 -15.60 15.73
CA LYS A 145 0.84 -14.18 15.69
C LYS A 145 1.44 -13.49 14.48
N PHE A 146 2.69 -13.79 14.13
CA PHE A 146 3.32 -13.29 12.91
C PHE A 146 2.52 -13.64 11.67
N ALA A 147 2.19 -14.92 11.47
CA ALA A 147 1.50 -15.37 10.26
C ALA A 147 0.08 -14.79 10.15
N ALA A 148 -0.63 -14.62 11.28
CA ALA A 148 -1.93 -13.96 11.31
C ALA A 148 -1.83 -12.45 11.02
N THR A 149 -0.85 -11.77 11.61
CA THR A 149 -0.61 -10.33 11.38
C THR A 149 -0.15 -10.06 9.96
N ALA A 150 0.74 -10.89 9.39
CA ALA A 150 1.16 -10.80 7.99
C ALA A 150 -0.06 -10.85 7.07
N GLN A 151 -0.96 -11.83 7.24
CA GLN A 151 -2.19 -11.88 6.45
C GLN A 151 -3.06 -10.62 6.60
N LEU A 152 -3.20 -10.09 7.82
CA LEU A 152 -3.96 -8.86 8.04
C LEU A 152 -3.34 -7.66 7.32
N LEU A 153 -2.01 -7.53 7.33
CA LEU A 153 -1.29 -6.44 6.68
C LEU A 153 -1.41 -6.55 5.15
N GLU A 154 -1.11 -7.71 4.56
CA GLU A 154 -1.23 -7.92 3.11
C GLU A 154 -2.67 -7.71 2.60
N ASP A 155 -3.67 -8.21 3.34
CA ASP A 155 -5.08 -7.97 3.03
C ASP A 155 -5.41 -6.46 3.08
N THR A 156 -4.80 -5.74 4.04
CA THR A 156 -4.94 -4.30 4.19
C THR A 156 -4.30 -3.56 3.01
N GLY A 157 -3.09 -3.95 2.58
CA GLY A 157 -2.38 -3.43 1.40
C GLY A 157 -3.25 -3.50 0.14
N VAL A 158 -3.80 -4.68 -0.16
CA VAL A 158 -4.72 -4.89 -1.30
C VAL A 158 -5.90 -3.91 -1.25
N THR A 159 -6.60 -3.86 -0.11
CA THR A 159 -7.81 -3.01 0.00
C THR A 159 -7.50 -1.52 -0.01
N ALA A 160 -6.30 -1.11 0.43
CA ALA A 160 -5.82 0.27 0.42
C ALA A 160 -5.48 0.74 -1.01
N TYR A 161 -4.71 -0.04 -1.76
CA TYR A 161 -4.39 0.27 -3.16
C TYR A 161 -5.65 0.34 -4.03
N LEU A 162 -6.55 -0.64 -3.91
CA LEU A 162 -7.84 -0.63 -4.62
C LEU A 162 -8.75 0.52 -4.20
N GLY A 163 -8.62 1.00 -2.95
CA GLY A 163 -9.31 2.18 -2.46
C GLY A 163 -8.97 3.45 -3.22
N GLN A 164 -7.72 3.56 -3.66
CA GLN A 164 -7.15 4.81 -4.16
C GLN A 164 -6.81 4.82 -5.64
N VAL A 165 -6.74 3.66 -6.29
CA VAL A 165 -6.37 3.54 -7.71
C VAL A 165 -7.24 4.43 -8.61
N ALA A 166 -8.55 4.54 -8.35
CA ALA A 166 -9.47 5.39 -9.10
C ALA A 166 -9.32 6.90 -8.80
N ASN A 167 -8.59 7.25 -7.73
CA ASN A 167 -8.39 8.62 -7.25
C ASN A 167 -7.05 9.23 -7.72
N ILE A 168 -6.26 8.48 -8.49
CA ILE A 168 -4.98 8.92 -9.04
C ILE A 168 -5.19 9.63 -10.38
N SER A 169 -4.70 10.86 -10.48
CA SER A 169 -4.82 11.71 -11.66
C SER A 169 -3.76 11.44 -12.73
N GLN A 170 -2.52 11.18 -12.30
CA GLN A 170 -1.40 11.03 -13.21
C GLN A 170 -1.29 9.60 -13.73
N ALA A 171 -1.34 9.43 -15.05
CA ALA A 171 -1.36 8.12 -15.70
C ALA A 171 -0.16 7.23 -15.34
N GLY A 172 1.03 7.81 -15.20
CA GLY A 172 2.23 7.07 -14.78
C GLY A 172 2.17 6.62 -13.32
N VAL A 173 1.68 7.47 -12.42
CA VAL A 173 1.47 7.11 -11.00
C VAL A 173 0.42 6.00 -10.88
N LEU A 174 -0.65 6.08 -11.67
CA LEU A 174 -1.70 5.08 -11.73
C LEU A 174 -1.17 3.73 -12.22
N ALA A 175 -0.35 3.73 -13.27
CA ALA A 175 0.26 2.51 -13.80
C ALA A 175 1.15 1.85 -12.73
N SER A 176 2.03 2.60 -12.07
CA SER A 176 2.88 2.06 -10.99
C SER A 176 2.09 1.59 -9.77
N ALA A 177 1.04 2.31 -9.37
CA ALA A 177 0.16 1.85 -8.29
C ALA A 177 -0.56 0.55 -8.67
N GLY A 178 -0.93 0.40 -9.95
CA GLY A 178 -1.50 -0.83 -10.50
C GLY A 178 -0.53 -2.01 -10.42
N THR A 179 0.75 -1.82 -10.74
CA THR A 179 1.75 -2.90 -10.65
C THR A 179 1.96 -3.34 -9.20
N ILE A 180 2.06 -2.39 -8.26
CA ILE A 180 2.19 -2.71 -6.83
C ILE A 180 0.96 -3.48 -6.34
N ALA A 181 -0.25 -3.00 -6.63
CA ALA A 181 -1.49 -3.65 -6.20
C ALA A 181 -1.59 -5.14 -6.61
N THR A 182 -1.05 -5.50 -7.79
CA THR A 182 -1.02 -6.91 -8.22
C THR A 182 -0.02 -7.76 -7.46
N VAL A 183 1.06 -7.16 -6.95
CA VAL A 183 2.07 -7.83 -6.12
C VAL A 183 1.50 -8.05 -4.71
N GLU A 184 0.92 -7.02 -4.10
CA GLU A 184 0.19 -7.10 -2.82
C GLU A 184 -0.85 -8.23 -2.83
N ALA A 185 -1.62 -8.35 -3.92
CA ALA A 185 -2.62 -9.41 -4.06
C ALA A 185 -2.00 -10.81 -4.07
N ARG A 186 -0.79 -10.97 -4.63
CA ARG A 186 -0.06 -12.25 -4.63
C ARG A 186 0.54 -12.54 -3.26
N HIS A 187 1.03 -11.54 -2.55
CA HIS A 187 1.50 -11.69 -1.17
C HIS A 187 0.35 -12.13 -0.25
N ALA A 188 -0.79 -11.43 -0.32
CA ALA A 188 -2.01 -11.79 0.40
C ALA A 188 -2.47 -13.23 0.10
N ALA A 189 -2.47 -13.62 -1.18
CA ALA A 189 -2.80 -14.99 -1.59
C ALA A 189 -1.82 -16.02 -1.02
N TRP A 190 -0.52 -15.72 -1.01
CA TRP A 190 0.52 -16.63 -0.51
C TRP A 190 0.44 -16.81 1.01
N ILE A 191 0.30 -15.74 1.79
CA ILE A 191 0.18 -15.88 3.26
C ILE A 191 -1.12 -16.55 3.68
N ARG A 192 -2.23 -16.31 2.96
CA ARG A 192 -3.47 -17.07 3.16
C ARG A 192 -3.23 -18.56 2.94
N PHE A 193 -2.54 -18.94 1.87
CA PHE A 193 -2.18 -20.34 1.62
C PHE A 193 -1.37 -20.94 2.78
N ILE A 194 -0.36 -20.21 3.27
CA ILE A 194 0.47 -20.65 4.40
C ILE A 194 -0.38 -20.83 5.67
N ASN A 195 -1.34 -19.95 5.91
CA ASN A 195 -2.29 -20.03 7.02
C ASN A 195 -3.40 -21.09 6.83
N GLY A 196 -3.40 -21.83 5.72
CA GLY A 196 -4.44 -22.81 5.40
C GLY A 196 -5.78 -22.20 4.97
N ALA A 197 -5.81 -20.90 4.64
CA ALA A 197 -6.96 -20.22 4.09
C ALA A 197 -6.99 -20.30 2.55
N VAL A 198 -8.15 -20.01 1.96
CA VAL A 198 -8.30 -19.95 0.50
C VAL A 198 -7.54 -18.73 -0.05
N PRO A 199 -6.58 -18.89 -0.98
CA PRO A 199 -5.75 -17.77 -1.47
C PRO A 199 -6.55 -16.64 -2.14
N ALA A 200 -7.58 -17.02 -2.90
CA ALA A 200 -8.51 -16.11 -3.58
C ALA A 200 -9.94 -16.41 -3.11
N PRO A 201 -10.37 -15.90 -1.94
CA PRO A 201 -11.63 -16.30 -1.32
C PRO A 201 -12.87 -15.69 -2.01
N ALA A 202 -12.69 -14.70 -2.89
CA ALA A 202 -13.76 -14.04 -3.61
C ALA A 202 -13.33 -13.71 -5.05
N ALA A 203 -14.31 -13.56 -5.95
CA ALA A 203 -14.07 -13.16 -7.33
C ALA A 203 -13.65 -11.68 -7.48
N PHE A 204 -13.94 -10.85 -6.47
CA PHE A 204 -13.58 -9.45 -6.44
C PHE A 204 -13.10 -9.05 -5.04
N ASP A 205 -11.96 -8.37 -4.97
CA ASP A 205 -11.49 -7.76 -3.74
C ASP A 205 -12.33 -6.53 -3.37
N LYS A 206 -12.45 -6.30 -2.06
CA LYS A 206 -13.14 -5.13 -1.52
C LYS A 206 -12.16 -3.96 -1.43
N ARG A 207 -12.59 -2.77 -1.84
CA ARG A 207 -11.83 -1.54 -1.60
C ARG A 207 -12.23 -0.91 -0.26
N LYS A 208 -11.28 -0.29 0.44
CA LYS A 208 -11.54 0.49 1.66
C LYS A 208 -11.09 1.93 1.49
N THR A 209 -11.71 2.85 2.23
CA THR A 209 -11.30 4.26 2.23
C THR A 209 -10.02 4.43 3.05
N GLU A 210 -9.22 5.46 2.72
CA GLU A 210 -8.05 5.89 3.50
C GLU A 210 -8.37 5.94 5.00
N LYS A 211 -9.47 6.61 5.37
CA LYS A 211 -9.91 6.74 6.77
C LYS A 211 -10.11 5.38 7.44
N SER A 212 -10.75 4.43 6.75
CA SER A 212 -10.99 3.09 7.29
C SER A 212 -9.68 2.32 7.49
N ILE A 213 -8.74 2.45 6.55
CA ILE A 213 -7.43 1.80 6.64
C ILE A 213 -6.62 2.39 7.79
N LEU A 214 -6.48 3.72 7.84
CA LEU A 214 -5.73 4.39 8.89
C LEU A 214 -6.32 4.12 10.28
N SER A 215 -7.64 4.03 10.40
CA SER A 215 -8.29 3.67 11.67
C SER A 215 -7.94 2.24 12.09
N ALA A 216 -7.98 1.29 11.16
CA ALA A 216 -7.63 -0.10 11.43
C ALA A 216 -6.15 -0.25 11.81
N VAL A 217 -5.25 0.39 11.05
CA VAL A 217 -3.80 0.39 11.34
C VAL A 217 -3.51 1.05 12.68
N THR A 218 -4.12 2.20 12.99
CA THR A 218 -3.91 2.87 14.29
C THR A 218 -4.38 2.01 15.45
N ALA A 219 -5.50 1.28 15.29
CA ALA A 219 -6.03 0.41 16.32
C ALA A 219 -5.11 -0.77 16.68
N THR A 220 -4.15 -1.12 15.82
CA THR A 220 -3.12 -2.13 16.15
C THR A 220 -2.14 -1.66 17.21
N GLY A 221 -1.95 -0.35 17.37
CA GLY A 221 -0.88 0.22 18.19
C GLY A 221 0.51 0.10 17.58
N PHE A 222 0.65 -0.36 16.33
CA PHE A 222 1.97 -0.59 15.73
C PHE A 222 2.72 0.69 15.37
N ILE A 223 2.01 1.79 15.11
CA ILE A 223 2.61 3.09 14.77
C ILE A 223 2.72 3.94 16.04
N GLN A 224 3.93 4.41 16.35
CA GLN A 224 4.29 5.20 17.53
C GLN A 224 4.59 6.66 17.16
#